data_AF-A0A0C9REU6-F1
#
_entry.id   AF-A0A0C9REU6-F1
#
_cell.length_a   1.000
_cell.length_b   1.000
_cell.length_c   1.000
_cell.angle_alpha   90.00
_cell.angle_beta   90.00
_cell.angle_gamma   90.00
#
_symmetry.space_group_name_H-M   'P 1'
#
loop_
_entity.id
_entity.type
_entity.pdbx_description
1 polymer ?
#
loop_
_entity_poly.entity_id
_entity_poly.type
_entity_poly.pdbx_seq_one_letter_code
_entity_poly.pdbx_strand_id
1 'polypeptide(L)'
;MKDRAFYNADGDFLIGRSFLFIDIYSLTRNRIVDQQDNVYSFDLVPQLGTLMITTEFGKIQCEPNEICVIQQGMKFSVGVLGPSRGYILEVFDNHFQLPHLGPIGANGLANPRDFLTPVALYEDNDSKFEIYSKYQGRLFSFVQDSSPFDVVAWHGNYVPYKYDLNRFMVINSVSFDHCVSSDSVPLDYRPSR
;
A
#
# COMPACT_ATOMS: atom_id res chain seq x y z
N MET A 1 16.40 6.90 -23.77
CA MET A 1 16.45 6.29 -22.42
C MET A 1 15.32 6.91 -21.62
N LYS A 2 14.19 6.21 -21.45
CA LYS A 2 12.99 6.77 -20.82
C LYS A 2 12.91 6.27 -19.38
N ASP A 3 13.09 7.18 -18.44
CA ASP A 3 12.80 6.99 -17.02
C ASP A 3 11.32 6.64 -16.85
N ARG A 4 11.03 5.38 -16.53
CA ARG A 4 9.66 4.94 -16.27
C ARG A 4 9.40 5.01 -14.77
N ALA A 5 9.03 6.20 -14.31
CA ALA A 5 8.30 6.37 -13.06
C ALA A 5 6.89 5.75 -13.22
N PHE A 6 6.25 5.41 -12.11
CA PHE A 6 4.86 4.96 -12.02
C PHE A 6 3.98 5.69 -13.07
N TYR A 7 3.43 4.93 -14.03
CA TYR A 7 2.51 5.49 -15.02
C TYR A 7 1.09 5.03 -14.68
N ASN A 8 0.19 6.01 -14.58
CA ASN A 8 -1.25 5.81 -14.69
C ASN A 8 -1.59 5.37 -16.12
N ALA A 9 -2.57 4.46 -16.25
CA ALA A 9 -3.05 3.93 -17.52
C ALA A 9 -3.63 5.01 -18.46
N ASP A 10 -4.11 6.14 -17.93
CA ASP A 10 -5.01 7.01 -18.71
C ASP A 10 -4.43 8.34 -19.20
N GLY A 11 -3.22 8.73 -18.80
CA GLY A 11 -2.55 9.93 -19.35
C GLY A 11 -3.25 11.29 -19.16
N ASP A 12 -4.46 11.34 -18.58
CA ASP A 12 -5.25 12.55 -18.36
C ASP A 12 -5.48 12.84 -16.88
N PHE A 13 -5.40 14.14 -16.55
CA PHE A 13 -5.50 14.71 -15.22
C PHE A 13 -6.94 15.11 -14.92
N LEU A 14 -7.60 14.44 -13.97
CA LEU A 14 -8.92 14.86 -13.47
C LEU A 14 -8.76 15.45 -12.06
N ILE A 15 -8.99 16.76 -11.96
CA ILE A 15 -9.08 17.50 -10.69
C ILE A 15 -10.46 17.19 -10.08
N GLY A 16 -10.48 16.40 -9.02
CA GLY A 16 -11.69 16.01 -8.29
C GLY A 16 -11.30 15.17 -7.08
N ARG A 17 -12.00 15.36 -5.97
CA ARG A 17 -11.66 14.80 -4.65
C ARG A 17 -12.10 13.34 -4.45
N SER A 18 -12.50 12.65 -5.51
CA SER A 18 -13.15 11.33 -5.41
C SER A 18 -12.75 10.47 -6.61
N PHE A 19 -11.48 10.03 -6.62
CA PHE A 19 -10.97 9.15 -7.66
C PHE A 19 -10.34 7.90 -7.07
N LEU A 20 -10.27 6.86 -7.89
CA LEU A 20 -9.57 5.62 -7.64
C LEU A 20 -8.54 5.50 -8.76
N PHE A 21 -7.25 5.44 -8.45
CA PHE A 21 -6.23 5.19 -9.47
C PHE A 21 -5.72 3.76 -9.36
N ILE A 22 -5.65 3.09 -10.51
CA ILE A 22 -5.00 1.79 -10.65
C ILE A 22 -3.74 2.01 -11.47
N ASP A 23 -2.59 1.95 -10.81
CA ASP A 23 -1.29 2.08 -11.47
C ASP A 23 -0.65 0.70 -11.67
N ILE A 24 0.04 0.53 -12.80
CA ILE A 24 0.91 -0.62 -13.03
C ILE A 24 2.34 -0.16 -12.83
N TYR A 25 3.07 -0.78 -11.91
CA TYR A 25 4.49 -0.50 -11.74
C TYR A 25 5.36 -1.54 -12.45
N SER A 26 6.51 -1.09 -12.96
CA SER A 26 7.60 -1.96 -13.37
C SER A 26 8.89 -1.38 -12.81
N LEU A 27 9.51 -2.09 -11.87
CA LEU A 27 10.67 -1.60 -11.13
C LEU A 27 11.92 -2.41 -11.49
N THR A 28 13.02 -1.69 -11.68
CA THR A 28 14.36 -2.24 -11.93
C THR A 28 15.42 -1.68 -10.97
N ARG A 29 15.07 -0.70 -10.12
CA ARG A 29 15.95 -0.04 -9.15
C ARG A 29 15.16 0.37 -7.91
N ASN A 30 15.86 0.50 -6.79
CA ASN A 30 15.31 0.96 -5.53
C ASN A 30 14.96 2.46 -5.60
N ARG A 31 13.86 2.87 -4.96
CA ARG A 31 13.48 4.28 -4.81
C ARG A 31 12.84 4.53 -3.45
N ILE A 32 13.07 5.72 -2.91
CA ILE A 32 12.45 6.24 -1.70
C ILE A 32 11.32 7.18 -2.12
N VAL A 33 10.14 7.00 -1.55
CA VAL A 33 8.93 7.78 -1.80
C VAL A 33 8.38 8.23 -0.45
N ASP A 34 8.18 9.53 -0.31
CA ASP A 34 7.47 10.15 0.81
C ASP A 34 6.08 10.55 0.33
N GLN A 35 5.07 10.29 1.15
CA GLN A 35 3.70 10.69 0.86
C GLN A 35 3.35 11.94 1.65
N GLN A 36 3.96 13.07 1.30
CA GLN A 36 3.74 14.31 2.03
C GLN A 36 2.38 14.98 1.75
N ASP A 37 1.54 14.43 0.89
CA ASP A 37 0.22 14.99 0.59
C ASP A 37 -0.92 14.26 1.28
N ASN A 38 -1.85 15.07 1.80
CA ASN A 38 -2.82 14.75 2.84
C ASN A 38 -4.02 13.91 2.36
N VAL A 39 -3.86 13.05 1.36
CA VAL A 39 -5.03 12.45 0.70
C VAL A 39 -4.92 10.96 0.35
N TYR A 40 -3.73 10.33 0.36
CA TYR A 40 -3.54 9.05 -0.34
C TYR A 40 -3.22 7.87 0.56
N SER A 41 -3.91 6.73 0.39
CA SER A 41 -3.41 5.43 0.87
C SER A 41 -3.11 4.53 -0.32
N PHE A 42 -1.97 3.84 -0.30
CA PHE A 42 -1.60 2.87 -1.33
C PHE A 42 -1.86 1.45 -0.85
N ASP A 43 -2.57 0.66 -1.66
CA ASP A 43 -2.58 -0.79 -1.57
C ASP A 43 -1.72 -1.37 -2.70
N LEU A 44 -0.61 -1.99 -2.32
CA LEU A 44 0.37 -2.59 -3.21
C LEU A 44 0.04 -4.07 -3.38
N VAL A 45 -0.16 -4.49 -4.63
CA VAL A 45 -0.48 -5.87 -5.00
C VAL A 45 0.60 -6.41 -5.95
N PRO A 46 1.66 -7.07 -5.43
CA PRO A 46 2.70 -7.66 -6.26
C PRO A 46 2.14 -8.81 -7.11
N GLN A 47 2.46 -8.80 -8.40
CA GLN A 47 2.13 -9.87 -9.33
C GLN A 47 3.38 -10.69 -9.71
N LEU A 48 4.53 -10.02 -9.79
CA LEU A 48 5.83 -10.61 -10.08
C LEU A 48 6.90 -9.94 -9.22
N GLY A 49 7.74 -10.75 -8.58
CA GLY A 49 8.85 -10.28 -7.76
C GLY A 49 8.42 -9.82 -6.37
N THR A 50 9.28 -10.08 -5.38
CA THR A 50 9.08 -9.66 -3.99
C THR A 50 9.48 -8.21 -3.82
N LEU A 51 8.64 -7.45 -3.12
CA LEU A 51 8.92 -6.08 -2.70
C LEU A 51 9.52 -6.07 -1.30
N MET A 52 10.68 -5.43 -1.15
CA MET A 52 11.31 -5.15 0.15
C MET A 52 10.98 -3.72 0.54
N ILE A 53 9.89 -3.53 1.29
CA ILE A 53 9.39 -2.22 1.65
C ILE A 53 10.01 -1.79 2.98
N THR A 54 10.70 -0.65 3.00
CA THR A 54 11.19 -0.04 4.25
C THR A 54 10.31 1.15 4.55
N THR A 55 9.83 1.28 5.79
CA THR A 55 8.98 2.39 6.25
C THR A 55 9.57 3.01 7.51
N GLU A 56 9.06 4.15 7.93
CA GLU A 56 9.34 4.71 9.27
C GLU A 56 8.99 3.74 10.41
N PHE A 57 8.09 2.77 10.17
CA PHE A 57 7.64 1.81 11.18
C PHE A 57 8.45 0.50 11.18
N GLY A 58 9.37 0.33 10.23
CA GLY A 58 10.17 -0.86 10.03
C GLY A 58 10.04 -1.46 8.62
N LYS A 59 10.49 -2.70 8.45
CA LYS A 59 10.58 -3.38 7.14
C LYS A 59 9.46 -4.40 6.93
N ILE A 60 8.88 -4.39 5.74
CA ILE A 60 7.83 -5.32 5.28
C ILE A 60 8.33 -5.99 4.00
N GLN A 61 8.40 -7.33 4.01
CA GLN A 61 8.55 -8.12 2.80
C GLN A 61 7.17 -8.48 2.28
N CYS A 62 6.84 -8.04 1.07
CA CYS A 62 5.55 -8.29 0.43
C CYS A 62 5.75 -9.09 -0.87
N GLU A 63 5.28 -10.33 -0.87
CA GLU A 63 5.42 -11.27 -1.97
C GLU A 63 4.19 -11.28 -2.89
N PRO A 64 4.29 -11.83 -4.11
CA PRO A 64 3.10 -12.14 -4.89
C PRO A 64 2.12 -12.99 -4.08
N ASN A 65 0.82 -12.67 -4.20
CA ASN A 65 -0.27 -13.21 -3.38
C ASN A 65 -0.35 -12.66 -1.94
N GLU A 66 0.48 -11.69 -1.60
CA GLU A 66 0.26 -10.79 -0.46
C GLU A 66 -0.18 -9.41 -0.97
N ILE A 67 -0.79 -8.63 -0.09
CA ILE A 67 -1.05 -7.20 -0.29
C ILE A 67 -0.36 -6.41 0.82
N CYS A 68 0.02 -5.17 0.53
CA CYS A 68 0.64 -4.27 1.52
C CYS A 68 0.04 -2.88 1.42
N VAL A 69 -0.51 -2.40 2.54
CA VAL A 69 -1.07 -1.06 2.64
C VAL A 69 -0.07 -0.13 3.31
N ILE A 70 0.29 0.93 2.60
CA ILE A 70 1.04 2.06 3.14
C ILE A 70 0.09 3.24 3.22
N GLN A 71 -0.19 3.69 4.44
CA GLN A 71 -1.12 4.78 4.66
C GLN A 71 -0.49 6.13 4.32
N GLN A 72 -1.36 7.13 4.21
CA GLN A 72 -1.00 8.52 3.96
C GLN A 72 0.07 9.04 4.91
N GLY A 73 0.95 9.91 4.43
CA GLY A 73 1.95 10.56 5.29
C GLY A 73 3.17 9.70 5.60
N MET A 74 3.14 8.40 5.32
CA MET A 74 4.25 7.50 5.65
C MET A 74 5.34 7.57 4.59
N LYS A 75 6.57 7.78 5.02
CA LYS A 75 7.76 7.60 4.17
C LYS A 75 8.04 6.13 4.00
N PHE A 76 8.29 5.74 2.76
CA PHE A 76 8.67 4.37 2.45
C PHE A 76 9.68 4.28 1.31
N SER A 77 10.37 3.16 1.22
CA SER A 77 11.19 2.83 0.06
C SER A 77 10.87 1.42 -0.39
N VAL A 78 10.97 1.19 -1.70
CA VAL A 78 10.74 -0.12 -2.27
C VAL A 78 12.04 -0.62 -2.88
N GLY A 79 12.61 -1.64 -2.25
CA GLY A 79 13.72 -2.43 -2.77
C GLY A 79 13.22 -3.61 -3.59
N VAL A 80 13.92 -3.93 -4.68
CA VAL A 80 13.62 -5.09 -5.53
C VAL A 80 14.90 -5.86 -5.85
N LEU A 81 14.83 -7.19 -5.91
CA LEU A 81 15.96 -8.07 -6.24
C LEU A 81 16.06 -8.41 -7.73
N GLY A 82 15.04 -8.05 -8.52
CA GLY A 82 14.97 -8.33 -9.94
C GLY A 82 13.75 -7.65 -10.59
N PRO A 83 13.45 -7.97 -11.86
CA PRO A 83 12.28 -7.43 -12.55
C PRO A 83 11.01 -7.67 -11.74
N SER A 84 10.35 -6.60 -11.34
CA SER A 84 9.16 -6.65 -10.50
C SER A 84 8.01 -5.90 -11.14
N ARG A 85 6.79 -6.44 -10.99
CA ARG A 85 5.55 -5.86 -11.51
C ARG A 85 4.40 -6.13 -10.55
N GLY A 86 3.47 -5.20 -10.47
CA GLY A 86 2.23 -5.36 -9.72
C GLY A 86 1.27 -4.21 -9.99
N TYR A 87 0.24 -4.16 -9.17
CA TYR A 87 -0.80 -3.14 -9.22
C TYR A 87 -0.71 -2.28 -7.97
N ILE A 88 -1.09 -1.02 -8.09
CA ILE A 88 -1.26 -0.10 -6.96
C ILE A 88 -2.66 0.44 -7.04
N LEU A 89 -3.42 0.28 -5.95
CA LEU A 89 -4.66 0.99 -5.76
C LEU A 89 -4.40 2.22 -4.91
N GLU A 90 -4.67 3.39 -5.47
CA GLU A 90 -4.60 4.66 -4.76
C GLU A 90 -6.01 5.17 -4.47
N VAL A 91 -6.31 5.32 -3.18
CA VAL A 91 -7.58 5.85 -2.68
C VAL A 91 -7.39 7.21 -2.03
N PHE A 92 -8.38 8.09 -2.22
CA PHE A 92 -8.36 9.47 -1.72
C PHE A 92 -9.21 9.60 -0.45
N ASP A 93 -8.92 10.48 0.49
CA ASP A 93 -9.91 10.98 1.48
C ASP A 93 -10.42 9.95 2.53
N ASN A 94 -10.01 8.67 2.51
CA ASN A 94 -10.28 7.70 3.59
C ASN A 94 -9.28 6.53 3.59
N HIS A 95 -9.33 5.70 4.64
CA HIS A 95 -8.49 4.51 4.82
C HIS A 95 -9.23 3.23 4.45
N PHE A 96 -8.47 2.22 4.02
CA PHE A 96 -8.99 0.86 3.87
C PHE A 96 -9.44 0.31 5.24
N GLN A 97 -10.58 -0.36 5.24
CA GLN A 97 -11.17 -0.96 6.44
C GLN A 97 -11.66 -2.37 6.12
N LEU A 98 -11.80 -3.19 7.16
CA LEU A 98 -12.45 -4.49 6.99
C LEU A 98 -13.94 -4.30 6.66
N PRO A 99 -14.49 -5.06 5.71
CA PRO A 99 -15.91 -5.01 5.42
C PRO A 99 -16.72 -5.47 6.64
N HIS A 100 -17.93 -4.93 6.76
CA HIS A 100 -18.87 -5.40 7.78
C HIS A 100 -19.36 -6.81 7.44
N LEU A 101 -19.14 -7.78 8.34
CA LEU A 101 -19.45 -9.19 8.10
C LEU A 101 -20.95 -9.52 8.00
N GLY A 102 -21.82 -8.68 8.56
CA GLY A 102 -23.27 -8.87 8.46
C GLY A 102 -23.71 -10.26 8.98
N PRO A 103 -24.52 -11.02 8.23
CA PRO A 103 -24.96 -12.36 8.62
C PRO A 103 -23.84 -13.41 8.76
N ILE A 104 -22.64 -13.17 8.23
CA ILE A 104 -21.48 -14.07 8.42
C ILE A 104 -21.11 -14.15 9.92
N GLY A 105 -21.41 -13.10 10.69
CA GLY A 105 -21.22 -13.06 12.13
C GLY A 105 -19.91 -12.42 12.54
N ALA A 106 -19.16 -13.08 13.44
CA ALA A 106 -17.98 -12.50 14.08
C ALA A 106 -16.63 -12.91 13.46
N ASN A 107 -16.61 -13.94 12.60
CA ASN A 107 -15.40 -14.46 11.96
C ASN A 107 -15.71 -14.84 10.51
N GLY A 108 -14.78 -14.59 9.60
CA GLY A 108 -14.99 -14.79 8.16
C GLY A 108 -14.18 -13.80 7.33
N LEU A 109 -14.02 -14.08 6.04
CA LEU A 109 -13.29 -13.22 5.11
C LEU A 109 -11.83 -13.01 5.56
N ALA A 110 -11.36 -11.75 5.58
CA ALA A 110 -10.04 -11.40 6.08
C ALA A 110 -10.08 -11.20 7.60
N ASN A 111 -9.63 -12.20 8.36
CA ASN A 111 -9.62 -12.10 9.83
C ASN A 111 -8.61 -11.04 10.30
N PRO A 112 -8.95 -10.18 11.28
CA PRO A 112 -8.07 -9.10 11.74
C PRO A 112 -6.68 -9.55 12.21
N ARG A 113 -6.56 -10.77 12.76
CA ARG A 113 -5.28 -11.29 13.28
C ARG A 113 -4.22 -11.47 12.19
N ASP A 114 -4.66 -11.69 10.96
CA ASP A 114 -3.79 -12.07 9.85
C ASP A 114 -3.19 -10.84 9.14
N PHE A 115 -3.56 -9.63 9.58
CA PHE A 115 -2.91 -8.39 9.19
C PHE A 115 -1.65 -8.19 10.04
N LEU A 116 -0.50 -8.12 9.36
CA LEU A 116 0.81 -8.04 10.00
C LEU A 116 1.40 -6.64 9.81
N THR A 117 1.84 -6.04 10.91
CA THR A 117 2.55 -4.75 10.95
C THR A 117 4.03 -4.98 11.27
N PRO A 118 4.97 -4.18 10.71
CA PRO A 118 6.39 -4.34 10.99
C PRO A 118 6.72 -4.08 12.46
N VAL A 119 7.90 -4.51 12.89
CA VAL A 119 8.50 -4.09 14.16
C VAL A 119 9.43 -2.91 13.87
N ALA A 120 9.51 -1.95 14.81
CA ALA A 120 10.39 -0.78 14.71
C ALA A 120 11.82 -1.17 14.32
N LEU A 121 12.36 -0.47 13.32
CA LEU A 121 13.73 -0.62 12.86
C LEU A 121 14.18 0.74 12.33
N TYR A 122 15.28 1.26 12.89
CA TYR A 122 15.85 2.53 12.47
C TYR A 122 17.19 2.33 11.75
N GLU A 123 17.55 3.31 10.93
CA GLU A 123 18.80 3.41 10.20
C GLU A 123 19.51 4.70 10.61
N ASP A 124 20.69 4.55 11.21
CA ASP A 124 21.58 5.67 11.55
C ASP A 124 22.60 5.85 10.42
N ASN A 125 22.23 6.69 9.45
CA ASN A 125 23.02 6.91 8.24
C ASN A 125 22.95 8.36 7.79
N ASP A 126 24.07 9.07 7.90
CA ASP A 126 24.27 10.47 7.50
C ASP A 126 24.58 10.63 5.99
N SER A 127 24.04 9.74 5.16
CA SER A 127 24.14 9.88 3.71
C SER A 127 23.08 10.86 3.19
N LYS A 128 23.33 11.47 2.04
CA LYS A 128 22.30 12.27 1.37
C LYS A 128 21.21 11.37 0.79
N PHE A 129 19.97 11.65 1.15
CA PHE A 129 18.78 10.96 0.64
C PHE A 129 17.94 11.92 -0.18
N GLU A 130 17.61 11.52 -1.41
CA GLU A 130 16.60 12.19 -2.23
C GLU A 130 15.23 11.58 -1.92
N ILE A 131 14.29 12.46 -1.57
CA ILE A 131 12.94 12.09 -1.18
C ILE A 131 11.97 12.65 -2.20
N TYR A 132 11.09 11.80 -2.71
CA TYR A 132 10.06 12.17 -3.67
C TYR A 132 8.70 12.28 -2.97
N SER A 133 8.06 13.44 -3.08
CA SER A 133 6.70 13.69 -2.59
C SER A 133 5.70 13.76 -3.74
N LYS A 134 4.60 13.01 -3.66
CA LYS A 134 3.46 13.17 -4.57
C LYS A 134 2.46 14.13 -3.95
N TYR A 135 2.29 15.31 -4.56
CA TYR A 135 1.36 16.36 -4.12
C TYR A 135 0.46 16.83 -5.28
N GLN A 136 -0.86 16.76 -5.11
CA GLN A 136 -1.90 17.07 -6.10
C GLN A 136 -1.62 16.43 -7.47
N GLY A 137 -1.26 15.15 -7.46
CA GLY A 137 -0.91 14.39 -8.67
C GLY A 137 0.41 14.79 -9.34
N ARG A 138 1.21 15.68 -8.73
CA ARG A 138 2.54 16.07 -9.20
C ARG A 138 3.62 15.51 -8.28
N LEU A 139 4.77 15.17 -8.84
CA LEU A 139 5.93 14.74 -8.07
C LEU A 139 6.86 15.92 -7.82
N PHE A 140 7.25 16.08 -6.56
CA PHE A 140 8.25 17.00 -6.06
C PHE A 140 9.40 16.19 -5.47
N SER A 141 10.60 16.75 -5.43
CA SER A 141 11.71 16.13 -4.71
C SER A 141 12.48 17.14 -3.88
N PHE A 142 13.05 16.65 -2.79
CA PHE A 142 14.00 17.37 -1.95
C PHE A 142 15.10 16.43 -1.48
N VAL A 143 16.21 17.00 -1.00
CA VAL A 143 17.34 16.23 -0.46
C VAL A 143 17.46 16.55 1.03
N GLN A 144 17.68 15.51 1.84
CA GLN A 144 18.05 15.64 3.25
C GLN A 144 19.37 14.90 3.53
N ASP A 145 20.03 15.28 4.62
CA ASP A 145 21.39 14.81 4.95
C ASP A 145 21.43 13.55 5.83
N SER A 146 20.27 12.97 6.18
CA SER A 146 20.16 11.75 6.99
C SER A 146 19.06 10.81 6.46
N SER A 147 19.07 9.55 6.88
CA SER A 147 18.02 8.59 6.53
C SER A 147 16.64 9.06 7.03
N PRO A 148 15.58 8.96 6.20
CA PRO A 148 14.21 9.20 6.66
C PRO A 148 13.67 8.09 7.58
N PHE A 149 14.39 6.99 7.73
CA PHE A 149 14.00 5.83 8.52
C PHE A 149 14.71 5.83 9.88
N ASP A 150 14.64 6.93 10.62
CA ASP A 150 15.37 7.18 11.87
C ASP A 150 14.50 6.97 13.15
N VAL A 151 13.31 6.41 13.00
CA VAL A 151 12.36 6.16 14.10
C VAL A 151 12.78 4.93 14.92
N VAL A 152 13.36 5.17 16.09
CA VAL A 152 13.87 4.12 17.00
C VAL A 152 12.76 3.28 17.62
N ALA A 153 11.63 3.91 17.96
CA ALA A 153 10.47 3.26 18.55
C ALA A 153 9.20 4.03 18.21
N TRP A 154 8.08 3.32 18.14
CA TRP A 154 6.77 3.91 17.86
C TRP A 154 5.67 3.15 18.61
N HIS A 155 4.54 3.82 18.82
CA HIS A 155 3.29 3.23 19.30
C HIS A 155 2.11 3.93 18.64
N GLY A 156 1.01 3.22 18.42
CA GLY A 156 -0.19 3.78 17.78
C GLY A 156 -0.97 2.74 16.98
N ASN A 157 -2.06 3.17 16.37
CA ASN A 157 -2.93 2.36 15.52
C ASN A 157 -2.91 2.80 14.03
N TYR A 158 -2.13 3.83 13.71
CA TYR A 158 -1.92 4.31 12.34
C TYR A 158 -0.60 3.75 11.81
N VAL A 159 -0.66 2.54 11.24
CA VAL A 159 0.50 1.72 10.93
C VAL A 159 0.42 1.13 9.51
N PRO A 160 1.55 0.89 8.83
CA PRO A 160 1.55 0.10 7.61
C PRO A 160 1.29 -1.36 7.95
N TYR A 161 0.71 -2.11 7.02
CA TYR A 161 0.40 -3.52 7.23
C TYR A 161 0.42 -4.33 5.94
N LYS A 162 0.64 -5.64 6.07
CA LYS A 162 0.47 -6.60 4.98
C LYS A 162 -0.52 -7.69 5.33
N TYR A 163 -1.05 -8.35 4.30
CA TYR A 163 -1.96 -9.47 4.44
C TYR A 163 -1.69 -10.53 3.36
N ASP A 164 -1.68 -11.81 3.76
CA ASP A 164 -1.52 -12.95 2.84
C ASP A 164 -2.89 -13.43 2.36
N LEU A 165 -3.14 -13.35 1.05
CA LEU A 165 -4.42 -13.72 0.46
C LEU A 165 -4.75 -15.20 0.63
N ASN A 166 -3.77 -16.08 0.87
CA ASN A 166 -4.00 -17.49 1.18
C ASN A 166 -4.76 -17.70 2.51
N ARG A 167 -4.73 -16.70 3.40
CA ARG A 167 -5.40 -16.77 4.70
C ARG A 167 -6.86 -16.33 4.63
N PHE A 168 -7.32 -15.87 3.47
CA PHE A 168 -8.69 -15.43 3.28
C PHE A 168 -9.67 -16.59 3.45
N MET A 169 -10.58 -16.44 4.42
CA MET A 169 -11.63 -17.42 4.69
C MET A 169 -12.78 -17.20 3.69
N VAL A 170 -12.68 -17.87 2.54
CA VAL A 170 -13.67 -17.79 1.47
C VAL A 170 -15.05 -18.24 1.96
N ILE A 171 -16.06 -17.38 1.78
CA ILE A 171 -17.47 -17.68 2.00
C ILE A 171 -18.17 -17.71 0.64
N ASN A 172 -19.02 -18.71 0.39
CA ASN A 172 -19.76 -18.85 -0.86
C ASN A 172 -21.03 -19.69 -0.67
N SER A 173 -21.88 -19.77 -1.71
CA SER A 173 -23.06 -20.64 -1.72
C SER A 173 -22.65 -22.10 -1.63
N VAL A 174 -23.33 -22.84 -0.74
CA VAL A 174 -23.17 -24.29 -0.56
C VAL A 174 -24.39 -25.08 -1.07
N SER A 175 -25.34 -24.39 -1.71
CA SER A 175 -26.56 -25.00 -2.26
C SER A 175 -26.67 -24.74 -3.76
N PHE A 176 -27.19 -23.60 -4.16
CA PHE A 176 -27.42 -23.21 -5.55
C PHE A 176 -27.21 -21.69 -5.70
N ASP A 177 -27.26 -21.20 -6.95
CA ASP A 177 -26.97 -19.82 -7.35
C ASP A 177 -25.53 -19.34 -7.10
N HIS A 178 -25.24 -18.17 -7.65
CA HIS A 178 -23.94 -17.50 -7.57
C HIS A 178 -23.99 -16.37 -6.53
N CYS A 179 -23.12 -16.40 -5.52
CA CYS A 179 -23.01 -15.32 -4.54
C CYS A 179 -22.56 -14.01 -5.19
N VAL A 180 -22.94 -12.88 -4.60
CA VAL A 180 -22.46 -11.57 -5.06
C VAL A 180 -20.96 -11.42 -4.77
N SER A 181 -20.22 -10.74 -5.66
CA SER A 181 -18.77 -10.58 -5.55
C SER A 181 -18.32 -9.68 -4.38
N SER A 182 -19.24 -9.02 -3.68
CA SER A 182 -18.92 -8.27 -2.46
C SER A 182 -18.46 -9.18 -1.31
N ASP A 183 -18.79 -10.47 -1.35
CA ASP A 183 -18.46 -11.42 -0.29
C ASP A 183 -17.02 -11.97 -0.42
N SER A 184 -16.23 -11.47 -1.38
CA SER A 184 -14.87 -11.93 -1.69
C SER A 184 -13.80 -10.83 -1.64
N VAL A 185 -14.07 -9.71 -0.97
CA VAL A 185 -13.09 -8.61 -0.82
C VAL A 185 -12.40 -8.63 0.56
N PRO A 186 -11.06 -8.49 0.63
CA PRO A 186 -10.32 -8.46 1.90
C PRO A 186 -10.38 -7.08 2.58
N LEU A 187 -10.52 -6.00 1.81
CA LEU A 187 -10.60 -4.63 2.29
C LEU A 187 -11.71 -3.87 1.54
N ASP A 188 -12.40 -3.00 2.26
CA ASP A 188 -13.40 -2.07 1.76
C ASP A 188 -12.85 -0.64 1.87
N TYR A 189 -13.23 0.23 0.94
CA TYR A 189 -12.95 1.65 1.00
C TYR A 189 -14.27 2.41 0.86
N ARG A 190 -14.57 3.28 1.83
CA ARG A 190 -15.78 4.09 1.85
C ARG A 190 -15.39 5.56 1.82
N PRO A 191 -15.76 6.34 0.81
CA PRO A 191 -15.48 7.77 0.82
C PRO A 191 -16.17 8.45 2.02
N SER A 192 -15.51 9.44 2.61
CA SER A 192 -16.17 10.37 3.54
C SER A 192 -17.34 11.06 2.83
N ARG A 193 -18.47 11.15 3.53
CA ARG A 193 -19.66 11.87 3.04
C ARG A 193 -19.44 13.37 2.96
#